data_AF-A0A535TGG7-F1
#
_entry.id   AF-A0A535TGG7-F1
#
_cell.length_a   1.000
_cell.length_b   1.000
_cell.length_c   1.000
_cell.angle_alpha   90.00
_cell.angle_beta   90.00
_cell.angle_gamma   90.00
#
_symmetry.space_group_name_H-M   'P 1'
#
loop_
_entity.id
_entity.type
_entity.pdbx_description
1 polymer ?
#
loop_
_entity_poly.entity_id
_entity_poly.type
_entity_poly.pdbx_seq_one_letter_code
_entity_poly.pdbx_strand_id
1 'polypeptide(L)'
;MQIGIYPDINSLSHEAAQIIVRLANEATVTRGRFSIALSGGSTPKALFGLIATEPYLGQINWPSVEIFWADERCVPPDDAESNYAMTKEVLLSKIPIQPRQVHRMPAEKADRDAAAQEYTLEMQRVFSTNGIPAFDLIQLGMGPEGHTASLFPHQPALHEQRRLVMPVSVPKPPP
;
A
#
# COMPACT_ATOMS: atom_id res chain seq x y z
N MET A 1 -10.58 -0.21 -18.90
CA MET A 1 -10.20 0.98 -18.12
C MET A 1 -11.47 1.73 -17.74
N GLN A 2 -11.70 1.99 -16.46
CA GLN A 2 -12.82 2.80 -15.97
C GLN A 2 -12.25 4.10 -15.40
N ILE A 3 -12.90 5.24 -15.70
CA ILE A 3 -12.51 6.56 -15.22
C ILE A 3 -13.68 7.13 -14.44
N GLY A 4 -13.46 7.45 -13.16
CA GLY A 4 -14.39 8.19 -12.32
C GLY A 4 -13.86 9.59 -12.07
N ILE A 5 -14.71 10.61 -12.21
CA ILE A 5 -14.39 12.01 -11.93
C ILE A 5 -15.29 12.46 -10.79
N TYR A 6 -14.68 13.00 -9.74
CA TYR A 6 -15.37 13.41 -8.52
C TYR A 6 -15.11 14.90 -8.25
N PRO A 7 -16.10 15.61 -7.67
CA PRO A 7 -16.00 17.05 -7.46
C PRO A 7 -14.94 17.43 -6.40
N ASP A 8 -14.65 16.53 -5.46
CA ASP A 8 -13.73 16.78 -4.35
C ASP A 8 -13.13 15.48 -3.78
N ILE A 9 -12.18 15.66 -2.87
CA ILE A 9 -11.47 14.57 -2.20
C ILE A 9 -12.38 13.71 -1.32
N ASN A 10 -13.46 14.28 -0.78
CA ASN A 10 -14.37 13.57 0.10
C ASN A 10 -15.20 12.55 -0.71
N SER A 11 -15.78 13.02 -1.81
CA SER A 11 -16.54 12.20 -2.77
C SER A 11 -15.65 11.10 -3.36
N LEU A 12 -14.41 11.44 -3.76
CA LEU A 12 -13.43 10.46 -4.22
C LEU A 12 -13.12 9.40 -3.14
N SER A 13 -12.94 9.83 -1.88
CA SER A 13 -12.61 8.92 -0.77
C SER A 13 -13.76 7.96 -0.46
N HIS A 14 -15.00 8.44 -0.50
CA HIS A 14 -16.19 7.60 -0.31
C HIS A 14 -16.30 6.50 -1.39
N GLU A 15 -16.05 6.86 -2.64
CA GLU A 15 -16.10 5.91 -3.77
C GLU A 15 -14.94 4.92 -3.73
N ALA A 16 -13.73 5.38 -3.43
CA ALA A 16 -12.58 4.49 -3.21
C ALA A 16 -12.81 3.53 -2.03
N ALA A 17 -13.43 3.99 -0.94
CA ALA A 17 -13.78 3.15 0.20
C ALA A 17 -14.81 2.08 -0.17
N GLN A 18 -15.84 2.42 -0.96
CA GLN A 18 -16.81 1.45 -1.47
C GLN A 18 -16.14 0.39 -2.38
N ILE A 19 -15.19 0.80 -3.21
CA ILE A 19 -14.41 -0.13 -4.04
C ILE A 19 -13.60 -1.10 -3.15
N ILE A 20 -12.92 -0.60 -2.12
CA ILE A 20 -12.15 -1.42 -1.19
C ILE A 20 -13.06 -2.39 -0.45
N VAL A 21 -14.20 -1.94 0.08
CA VAL A 21 -15.17 -2.82 0.76
C VAL A 21 -15.64 -3.94 -0.17
N ARG A 22 -16.02 -3.60 -1.41
CA ARG A 22 -16.49 -4.58 -2.38
C ARG A 22 -15.43 -5.63 -2.68
N LEU A 23 -14.20 -5.20 -3.00
CA LEU A 23 -13.09 -6.11 -3.29
C LEU A 23 -12.70 -6.95 -2.07
N ALA A 24 -12.71 -6.36 -0.87
CA ALA A 24 -12.43 -7.08 0.37
C ALA A 24 -13.44 -8.18 0.64
N ASN A 25 -14.73 -7.89 0.47
CA ASN A 25 -15.79 -8.87 0.66
C ASN A 25 -15.74 -9.98 -0.40
N GLU A 26 -15.53 -9.62 -1.67
CA GLU A 26 -15.38 -10.59 -2.75
C GLU A 26 -14.17 -11.52 -2.54
N ALA A 27 -13.00 -10.96 -2.24
CA ALA A 27 -11.78 -11.73 -1.99
C ALA A 27 -11.89 -12.60 -0.74
N THR A 28 -12.50 -12.09 0.33
CA THR A 28 -12.75 -12.87 1.55
C THR A 28 -13.65 -14.07 1.27
N VAL A 29 -14.74 -13.89 0.51
CA VAL A 29 -15.66 -14.98 0.17
C VAL A 29 -14.99 -16.02 -0.75
N THR A 30 -14.23 -15.57 -1.74
CA THR A 30 -13.68 -16.45 -2.78
C THR A 30 -12.36 -17.11 -2.42
N ARG A 31 -11.52 -16.45 -1.60
CA ARG A 31 -10.15 -16.88 -1.29
C ARG A 31 -9.88 -16.97 0.21
N GLY A 32 -10.82 -16.55 1.07
CA GLY A 32 -10.62 -16.49 2.52
C GLY A 32 -9.68 -15.38 2.98
N ARG A 33 -9.24 -14.50 2.06
CA ARG A 33 -8.24 -13.46 2.31
C ARG A 33 -8.39 -12.31 1.32
N PHE A 34 -8.19 -11.08 1.79
CA PHE A 34 -8.07 -9.87 0.97
C PHE A 34 -6.68 -9.27 1.14
N SER A 35 -5.93 -9.15 0.04
CA SER A 35 -4.58 -8.60 0.04
C SER A 35 -4.53 -7.24 -0.66
N ILE A 36 -4.01 -6.24 0.05
CA ILE A 36 -3.93 -4.86 -0.43
C ILE A 36 -2.52 -4.28 -0.27
N ALA A 37 -2.01 -3.65 -1.32
CA ALA A 37 -0.81 -2.80 -1.26
C ALA A 37 -1.19 -1.32 -1.24
N LEU A 38 -0.68 -0.58 -0.26
CA LEU A 38 -1.01 0.82 0.00
C LEU A 38 0.09 1.76 -0.51
N SER A 39 -0.30 2.97 -0.90
CA SER A 39 0.61 4.09 -1.17
C SER A 39 0.43 5.21 -0.13
N GLY A 40 1.47 6.01 0.05
CA GLY A 40 1.39 7.24 0.83
C GLY A 40 0.75 8.42 0.10
N GLY A 41 0.69 9.56 0.79
CA GLY A 41 0.19 10.84 0.25
C GLY A 41 -1.09 11.33 0.93
N SER A 42 -1.48 12.56 0.62
CA SER A 42 -2.64 13.23 1.22
C SER A 42 -3.96 12.57 0.82
N THR A 43 -4.09 12.12 -0.44
CA THR A 43 -5.29 11.43 -0.92
C THR A 43 -5.52 10.09 -0.22
N PRO A 44 -4.52 9.18 -0.13
CA PRO A 44 -4.65 7.98 0.71
C PRO A 44 -4.90 8.29 2.19
N LYS A 45 -4.27 9.33 2.76
CA LYS A 45 -4.49 9.72 4.17
C LYS A 45 -5.96 10.00 4.47
N ALA A 46 -6.65 10.73 3.59
CA ALA A 46 -8.09 11.00 3.73
C ALA A 46 -8.93 9.70 3.65
N LEU A 47 -8.66 8.87 2.64
CA LEU A 47 -9.33 7.58 2.46
C LEU A 47 -9.15 6.64 3.66
N PHE A 48 -7.93 6.51 4.17
CA PHE A 48 -7.62 5.62 5.29
C PHE A 48 -8.28 6.08 6.58
N GLY A 49 -8.31 7.40 6.82
CA GLY A 49 -9.07 7.96 7.93
C GLY A 49 -10.59 7.68 7.82
N LEU A 50 -11.14 7.71 6.60
CA LEU A 50 -12.54 7.39 6.34
C LEU A 50 -12.86 5.90 6.56
N ILE A 51 -12.05 4.99 6.01
CA ILE A 51 -12.24 3.53 6.15
C ILE A 51 -12.19 3.09 7.61
N ALA A 52 -11.42 3.79 8.45
CA ALA A 52 -11.35 3.55 9.89
C ALA A 52 -12.62 3.96 10.68
N THR A 53 -13.70 4.38 10.01
CA THR A 53 -14.94 4.84 10.63
C THR A 53 -16.17 4.12 10.07
N GLU A 54 -17.27 4.13 10.81
CA GLU A 54 -18.54 3.57 10.32
C GLU A 54 -19.11 4.41 9.16
N PRO A 55 -19.77 3.78 8.18
CA PRO A 55 -20.13 2.36 8.14
C PRO A 55 -19.05 1.45 7.52
N TYR A 56 -17.93 1.99 7.05
CA TYR A 56 -16.90 1.22 6.32
C TYR A 56 -16.14 0.26 7.22
N LEU A 57 -15.85 0.69 8.45
CA LEU A 57 -15.17 -0.10 9.46
C LEU A 57 -15.87 -1.45 9.69
N GLY A 58 -17.20 -1.44 9.85
CA GLY A 58 -18.01 -2.63 10.05
C GLY A 58 -18.27 -3.47 8.79
N GLN A 59 -17.90 -2.98 7.60
CA GLN A 59 -18.13 -3.67 6.32
C GLN A 59 -16.92 -4.49 5.83
N ILE A 60 -15.78 -4.42 6.51
CA ILE A 60 -14.55 -5.13 6.15
C ILE A 60 -14.28 -6.23 7.19
N ASN A 61 -14.05 -7.45 6.73
CA ASN A 61 -13.60 -8.55 7.58
C ASN A 61 -12.09 -8.46 7.88
N TRP A 62 -11.70 -7.54 8.75
CA TRP A 62 -10.29 -7.25 9.09
C TRP A 62 -9.41 -8.47 9.43
N PRO A 63 -9.88 -9.52 10.13
CA PRO A 63 -9.09 -10.74 10.35
C PRO A 63 -8.64 -11.48 9.08
N SER A 64 -9.24 -11.18 7.92
CA SER A 64 -8.89 -11.76 6.61
C SER A 64 -8.06 -10.81 5.74
N VAL A 65 -7.71 -9.62 6.21
CA VAL A 65 -6.96 -8.62 5.43
C VAL A 65 -5.46 -8.82 5.62
N GLU A 66 -4.67 -8.77 4.56
CA GLU A 66 -3.21 -8.63 4.59
C GLU A 66 -2.82 -7.28 3.98
N ILE A 67 -2.03 -6.48 4.70
CA ILE A 67 -1.63 -5.12 4.29
C ILE A 67 -0.15 -5.07 3.93
N PHE A 68 0.11 -4.51 2.75
CA PHE A 68 1.42 -4.27 2.16
C PHE A 68 1.55 -2.80 1.75
N TRP A 69 2.74 -2.41 1.28
CA TRP A 69 3.02 -1.11 0.70
C TRP A 69 3.55 -1.26 -0.73
N ALA A 70 3.16 -0.35 -1.62
CA ALA A 70 3.69 -0.27 -2.97
C ALA A 70 5.06 0.44 -3.00
N ASP A 71 5.28 1.37 -2.08
CA ASP A 71 6.53 2.08 -1.83
C ASP A 71 6.67 2.47 -0.36
N GLU A 72 7.90 2.68 0.09
CA GLU A 72 8.19 3.26 1.39
C GLU A 72 9.48 4.10 1.30
N ARG A 73 9.57 5.12 2.16
CA ARG A 73 10.72 6.01 2.29
C ARG A 73 11.77 5.30 3.13
N CYS A 74 13.04 5.43 2.75
CA CYS A 74 14.15 4.83 3.50
C CYS A 74 14.48 5.63 4.78
N VAL A 75 13.52 5.68 5.70
CA VAL A 75 13.53 6.40 6.98
C VAL A 75 13.04 5.48 8.10
N PRO A 76 13.26 5.80 9.39
CA PRO A 76 12.68 5.06 10.50
C PRO A 76 11.14 4.92 10.41
N PRO A 77 10.55 3.84 10.94
CA PRO A 77 9.11 3.56 10.79
C PRO A 77 8.20 4.50 11.61
N ASP A 78 8.77 5.33 12.49
CA ASP A 78 8.09 6.38 13.25
C ASP A 78 8.36 7.78 12.69
N ASP A 79 9.14 7.89 11.61
CA ASP A 79 9.40 9.15 10.93
C ASP A 79 8.13 9.71 10.27
N ALA A 80 8.00 11.04 10.26
CA ALA A 80 6.86 11.74 9.66
C ALA A 80 6.76 11.53 8.13
N GLU A 81 7.86 11.17 7.46
CA GLU A 81 7.88 10.85 6.03
C GLU A 81 7.53 9.39 5.72
N SER A 82 7.39 8.51 6.73
CA SER A 82 7.03 7.11 6.52
C SER A 82 5.55 6.94 6.12
N ASN A 83 5.33 6.22 5.03
CA ASN A 83 4.00 5.80 4.60
C ASN A 83 3.35 4.89 5.64
N TYR A 84 4.13 4.00 6.26
CA TYR A 84 3.71 3.16 7.38
C TYR A 84 3.29 3.99 8.60
N ALA A 85 4.10 4.99 9.02
CA ALA A 85 3.78 5.84 10.15
C ALA A 85 2.42 6.55 9.96
N MET A 86 2.21 7.15 8.78
CA MET A 86 0.94 7.78 8.42
C MET A 86 -0.22 6.78 8.46
N THR A 87 -0.06 5.61 7.84
CA THR A 87 -1.11 4.57 7.79
C THR A 87 -1.44 4.06 9.19
N LYS A 88 -0.43 3.92 10.06
CA LYS A 88 -0.60 3.53 11.46
C LYS A 88 -1.43 4.55 12.24
N GLU A 89 -1.11 5.84 12.08
CA GLU A 89 -1.83 6.95 12.71
C GLU A 89 -3.29 6.98 12.30
N VAL A 90 -3.58 6.92 10.99
CA VAL A 90 -4.95 7.19 10.51
C VAL A 90 -5.83 5.96 10.40
N LEU A 91 -5.25 4.75 10.26
CA LEU A 91 -5.96 3.50 10.02
C LEU A 91 -5.59 2.39 11.00
N LEU A 92 -4.33 1.90 11.03
CA LEU A 92 -4.00 0.65 11.74
C LEU A 92 -4.27 0.72 13.24
N SER A 93 -4.15 1.89 13.86
CA SER A 93 -4.46 2.11 15.28
C SER A 93 -5.95 2.11 15.63
N LYS A 94 -6.83 2.07 14.61
CA LYS A 94 -8.28 2.22 14.75
C LYS A 94 -9.08 1.01 14.26
N ILE A 95 -8.41 0.02 13.67
CA ILE A 95 -9.04 -1.18 13.09
C ILE A 95 -8.63 -2.43 13.87
N PRO A 96 -9.47 -3.48 13.92
CA PRO A 96 -9.16 -4.73 14.59
C PRO A 96 -8.24 -5.63 13.73
N ILE A 97 -7.03 -5.16 13.43
CA ILE A 97 -6.00 -5.89 12.67
C ILE A 97 -4.90 -6.41 13.59
N GLN A 98 -4.36 -7.60 13.30
CA GLN A 98 -3.26 -8.19 14.05
C GLN A 98 -1.91 -7.81 13.42
N PRO A 99 -0.83 -7.64 14.20
CA PRO A 99 0.50 -7.29 13.68
C PRO A 99 1.03 -8.25 12.59
N ARG A 100 0.68 -9.53 12.67
CA ARG A 100 1.08 -10.55 11.68
C ARG A 100 0.49 -10.33 10.28
N GLN A 101 -0.53 -9.47 10.17
CA GLN A 101 -1.23 -9.14 8.94
C GLN A 101 -0.67 -7.88 8.26
N VAL A 102 0.35 -7.27 8.87
CA VAL A 102 0.92 -6.00 8.44
C VAL A 102 2.36 -6.23 8.00
N HIS A 103 2.58 -6.23 6.69
CA HIS A 103 3.85 -6.51 6.05
C HIS A 103 4.50 -5.21 5.60
N ARG A 104 5.20 -4.55 6.54
CA ARG A 104 5.95 -3.31 6.27
C ARG A 104 7.20 -3.58 5.44
N MET A 105 7.58 -2.63 4.58
CA MET A 105 8.92 -2.61 4.02
C MET A 105 9.93 -2.31 5.14
N PRO A 106 11.03 -3.06 5.29
CA PRO A 106 12.08 -2.77 6.27
C PRO A 106 13.01 -1.64 5.78
N ALA A 107 12.42 -0.53 5.36
CA ALA A 107 13.09 0.56 4.65
C ALA A 107 14.09 1.35 5.53
N GLU A 108 14.04 1.17 6.85
CA GLU A 108 14.98 1.76 7.81
C GLU A 108 16.37 1.11 7.78
N LYS A 109 16.52 -0.06 7.13
CA LYS A 109 17.79 -0.79 7.08
C LYS A 109 18.80 -0.07 6.19
N ALA A 110 20.05 -0.04 6.66
CA ALA A 110 21.16 0.57 5.91
C ALA A 110 21.45 -0.14 4.58
N ASP A 111 21.38 -1.47 4.55
CA ASP A 111 21.47 -2.26 3.32
C ASP A 111 20.10 -2.32 2.64
N ARG A 112 19.90 -1.40 1.69
CA ARG A 112 18.62 -1.23 1.00
C ARG A 112 18.31 -2.36 0.01
N ASP A 113 19.32 -2.98 -0.58
CA ASP A 113 19.12 -4.14 -1.47
C ASP A 113 18.71 -5.37 -0.66
N ALA A 114 19.35 -5.60 0.50
CA ALA A 114 18.91 -6.65 1.42
C ALA A 114 17.48 -6.39 1.95
N ALA A 115 17.13 -5.13 2.25
CA ALA A 115 15.78 -4.74 2.65
C ALA A 115 14.73 -5.05 1.57
N ALA A 116 15.03 -4.71 0.31
CA ALA A 116 14.15 -5.01 -0.82
C ALA A 116 13.99 -6.52 -1.05
N GLN A 117 15.06 -7.29 -0.90
CA GLN A 117 15.02 -8.75 -1.00
C GLN A 117 14.19 -9.37 0.14
N GLU A 118 14.32 -8.87 1.37
CA GLU A 118 13.52 -9.32 2.51
C GLU A 118 12.03 -9.06 2.29
N TYR A 119 11.68 -7.89 1.74
CA TYR A 119 10.29 -7.58 1.41
C TYR A 119 9.74 -8.49 0.31
N THR A 120 10.57 -8.80 -0.69
CA THR A 120 10.25 -9.78 -1.74
C THR A 120 9.96 -11.16 -1.15
N LEU A 121 10.83 -11.65 -0.26
CA LEU A 121 10.67 -12.94 0.41
C LEU A 121 9.43 -12.99 1.29
N GLU A 122 9.11 -11.89 1.99
CA GLU A 122 7.91 -11.81 2.81
C GLU A 122 6.63 -11.90 1.97
N MET A 123 6.57 -11.18 0.84
CA MET A 123 5.44 -11.32 -0.09
C MET A 123 5.35 -12.76 -0.62
N GLN A 124 6.47 -13.35 -1.07
CA GLN A 124 6.48 -14.72 -1.56
C GLN A 124 6.00 -15.74 -0.51
N ARG A 125 6.39 -15.55 0.76
CA ARG A 125 5.93 -16.36 1.89
C ARG A 125 4.42 -16.24 2.11
N VAL A 126 3.90 -15.02 2.19
CA VAL A 126 2.46 -14.78 2.45
C VAL A 126 1.59 -15.28 1.30
N PHE A 127 2.03 -15.09 0.06
CA PHE A 127 1.31 -15.55 -1.12
C PHE A 127 1.61 -17.01 -1.49
N SER A 128 2.53 -17.68 -0.78
CA SER A 128 2.96 -19.05 -1.06
C SER A 128 3.36 -19.25 -2.53
N THR A 129 4.17 -18.33 -3.06
CA THR A 129 4.58 -18.29 -4.46
C THR A 129 6.08 -17.99 -4.58
N ASN A 130 6.72 -18.52 -5.63
CA ASN A 130 8.09 -18.13 -6.02
C ASN A 130 8.08 -17.11 -7.17
N GLY A 131 6.91 -16.71 -7.66
CA GLY A 131 6.72 -15.76 -8.75
C GLY A 131 6.23 -14.40 -8.27
N ILE A 132 5.44 -13.74 -9.12
CA ILE A 132 4.81 -12.46 -8.83
C ILE A 132 3.57 -12.70 -7.93
N PRO A 133 3.48 -12.08 -6.75
CA PRO A 133 2.30 -12.10 -5.90
C PRO A 133 1.07 -11.51 -6.62
N ALA A 134 -0.07 -12.18 -6.52
CA ALA A 134 -1.32 -11.71 -7.10
C ALA A 134 -2.16 -11.00 -6.03
N PHE A 135 -2.02 -9.67 -5.94
CA PHE A 135 -2.80 -8.83 -5.05
C PHE A 135 -4.26 -8.71 -5.51
N ASP A 136 -5.19 -8.59 -4.56
CA ASP A 136 -6.58 -8.25 -4.87
C ASP A 136 -6.72 -6.75 -5.19
N LEU A 137 -5.89 -5.91 -4.57
CA LEU A 137 -5.82 -4.48 -4.86
C LEU A 137 -4.39 -3.92 -4.67
N ILE A 138 -3.91 -3.15 -5.64
CA ILE A 138 -2.74 -2.28 -5.50
C ILE A 138 -3.25 -0.85 -5.64
N GLN A 139 -3.24 -0.10 -4.53
CA GLN A 139 -3.63 1.30 -4.52
C GLN A 139 -2.41 2.15 -4.82
N LEU A 140 -2.50 2.97 -5.87
CA LEU A 140 -1.42 3.81 -6.35
C LEU A 140 -1.79 5.29 -6.31
N GLY A 141 -0.85 6.12 -5.89
CA GLY A 141 -0.86 7.55 -6.14
C GLY A 141 -0.23 7.89 -7.49
N MET A 142 -0.47 9.10 -7.99
CA MET A 142 0.22 9.63 -9.16
C MET A 142 0.70 11.06 -8.86
N GLY A 143 1.99 11.30 -9.05
CA GLY A 143 2.58 12.64 -8.96
C GLY A 143 2.24 13.52 -10.17
N PRO A 144 2.48 14.84 -10.08
CA PRO A 144 2.24 15.79 -11.18
C PRO A 144 3.03 15.48 -12.47
N GLU A 145 4.15 14.77 -12.36
CA GLU A 145 5.00 14.30 -13.44
C GLU A 145 4.66 12.86 -13.90
N GLY A 146 3.61 12.26 -13.35
CA GLY A 146 3.14 10.92 -13.71
C GLY A 146 3.88 9.78 -13.00
N HIS A 147 4.75 10.05 -12.02
CA HIS A 147 5.34 8.99 -11.22
C HIS A 147 4.27 8.27 -10.40
N THR A 148 4.48 6.99 -10.13
CA THR A 148 3.69 6.22 -9.16
C THR A 148 4.62 5.39 -8.30
N ALA A 149 4.20 5.02 -7.08
CA ALA A 149 5.11 4.49 -6.08
C ALA A 149 6.34 5.42 -5.99
N SER A 150 7.55 4.87 -6.04
CA SER A 150 8.80 5.64 -6.22
C SER A 150 9.40 5.49 -7.62
N LEU A 151 8.57 5.23 -8.63
CA LEU A 151 8.98 5.04 -10.03
C LEU A 151 8.81 6.34 -10.82
N PHE A 152 9.88 7.14 -10.86
CA PHE A 152 9.86 8.44 -11.55
C PHE A 152 10.20 8.31 -13.04
N PRO A 153 9.70 9.24 -13.88
CA PRO A 153 10.05 9.31 -15.29
C PRO A 153 11.58 9.28 -15.52
N HIS A 154 12.00 8.59 -16.58
CA HIS A 154 13.39 8.51 -17.04
C HIS A 154 14.39 7.87 -16.06
N GLN A 155 13.92 7.17 -15.03
CA GLN A 155 14.80 6.44 -14.12
C GLN A 155 15.07 5.00 -14.56
N PRO A 156 16.26 4.44 -14.26
CA PRO A 156 16.58 3.03 -14.55
C PRO A 156 15.57 2.03 -13.98
N ALA A 157 14.90 2.37 -12.87
CA ALA A 157 13.89 1.54 -12.23
C ALA A 157 12.71 1.20 -13.14
N LEU A 158 12.39 2.05 -14.12
CA LEU A 158 11.33 1.79 -15.12
C LEU A 158 11.67 0.67 -16.10
N HIS A 159 12.95 0.28 -16.17
CA HIS A 159 13.43 -0.79 -17.05
C HIS A 159 13.70 -2.10 -16.29
N GLU A 160 13.42 -2.16 -14.99
CA GLU A 160 13.50 -3.39 -14.20
C GLU A 160 12.43 -4.39 -14.65
N GLN A 161 12.81 -5.65 -14.84
CA GLN A 161 11.92 -6.71 -15.34
C GLN A 161 11.96 -7.98 -14.49
N ARG A 162 12.85 -8.05 -13.50
CA ARG A 162 13.12 -9.25 -12.70
C ARG A 162 12.80 -9.05 -11.23
N ARG A 163 13.26 -7.94 -10.65
CA ARG A 163 13.04 -7.67 -9.23
C ARG A 163 11.61 -7.18 -8.99
N LEU A 164 10.96 -7.74 -7.97
CA LEU A 164 9.64 -7.26 -7.51
C LEU A 164 9.76 -5.95 -6.73
N VAL A 165 10.88 -5.77 -6.02
CA VAL A 165 11.17 -4.64 -5.17
C VAL A 165 12.63 -4.26 -5.39
N MET A 166 12.91 -2.98 -5.48
CA MET A 166 14.27 -2.48 -5.58
C MET A 166 14.41 -1.13 -4.87
N PRO A 167 15.58 -0.82 -4.30
CA PRO A 167 15.86 0.54 -3.87
C PRO A 167 15.95 1.46 -5.09
N VAL A 168 15.50 2.69 -4.91
CA VAL A 168 15.54 3.74 -5.91
C VAL A 168 16.07 5.01 -5.28
N SER A 169 16.78 5.81 -6.09
CA SER A 169 17.12 7.18 -5.74
C SER A 169 16.19 8.11 -6.49
N VAL A 170 15.52 9.00 -5.77
CA VAL A 170 14.44 9.84 -6.34
C VAL A 170 14.80 11.32 -6.31
N PRO A 171 14.27 12.13 -7.24
CA PRO A 171 14.55 13.57 -7.27
C PRO A 171 13.84 14.36 -6.16
N LYS A 172 12.96 13.71 -5.39
CA LYS A 172 12.15 14.29 -4.33
C LYS A 172 12.64 13.78 -2.97
N PRO A 173 12.73 14.63 -1.92
CA PRO A 173 13.03 14.16 -0.58
C PRO A 173 11.97 13.17 -0.03
N PRO A 174 12.37 12.19 0.81
CA PRO A 174 13.76 11.80 1.07
C PRO A 174 14.36 11.04 -0.13
N PRO A 175 15.67 11.20 -0.41
CA PRO A 175 16.30 10.74 -1.65
C PRO A 175 16.49 9.22 -1.77
#